data_AF-B4E7Q7-F1
#
_entry.id   AF-B4E7Q7-F1
#
_cell.length_a   1.000
_cell.length_b   1.000
_cell.length_c   1.000
_cell.angle_alpha   90.00
_cell.angle_beta   90.00
_cell.angle_gamma   90.00
#
_symmetry.space_group_name_H-M   'P 1'
#
loop_
_entity.id
_entity.type
_entity.pdbx_description
1 polymer ?
#
loop_
_entity_poly.entity_id
_entity_poly.type
_entity_poly.pdbx_seq_one_letter_code
_entity_poly.pdbx_strand_id
1 'polypeptide(L)'
;MQRGRPAGTRTYESEPARAFGVAVREARTAQGLAQEVLAEQAGIARSHMGKIERGEHMPTLVLILRIAKGLGCSAAALMAATEAQLSEEENDAE
;
A
#
# COMPACT_ATOMS: atom_id res chain seq x y z
N MET A 1 -31.88 0.50 19.33
CA MET A 1 -30.42 0.23 19.39
C MET A 1 -29.84 0.40 18.00
N GLN A 2 -29.43 1.62 17.66
CA GLN A 2 -28.88 1.93 16.33
C GLN A 2 -27.38 1.62 16.37
N ARG A 3 -26.98 0.51 15.74
CA ARG A 3 -25.56 0.23 15.46
C ARG A 3 -25.11 1.12 14.31
N GLY A 4 -24.96 2.41 14.60
CA GLY A 4 -24.37 3.38 13.68
C GLY A 4 -22.85 3.27 13.72
N ARG A 5 -22.22 3.28 12.53
CA ARG A 5 -20.77 3.46 12.37
C ARG A 5 -20.35 4.75 13.10
N PRO A 6 -19.30 4.75 13.95
CA PRO A 6 -18.88 5.97 14.63
C PRO A 6 -18.53 7.06 13.61
N ALA A 7 -19.02 8.28 13.86
CA ALA A 7 -18.74 9.44 13.04
C ALA A 7 -17.24 9.72 13.06
N GLY A 8 -16.60 9.67 11.89
CA GLY A 8 -15.17 9.98 11.73
C GLY A 8 -14.23 8.80 11.55
N THR A 9 -14.63 7.70 10.89
CA THR A 9 -13.67 6.64 10.51
C THR A 9 -12.69 7.13 9.43
N ARG A 10 -11.69 7.95 9.81
CA ARG A 10 -10.35 7.86 9.23
C ARG A 10 -9.73 6.65 9.92
N THR A 11 -9.81 5.49 9.27
CA THR A 11 -9.42 4.20 9.85
C THR A 11 -7.99 4.30 10.39
N TYR A 12 -7.85 3.94 11.66
CA TYR A 12 -6.68 4.12 12.51
C TYR A 12 -5.66 3.00 12.25
N GLU A 13 -5.08 2.97 11.06
CA GLU A 13 -3.88 2.19 10.72
C GLU A 13 -3.06 2.98 9.69
N SER A 14 -2.64 4.21 10.07
CA SER A 14 -1.81 5.06 9.21
C SER A 14 -0.45 4.43 8.92
N GLU A 15 0.09 3.68 9.88
CA GLU A 15 1.41 3.05 9.75
C GLU A 15 1.39 1.87 8.77
N PRO A 16 0.51 0.85 8.89
CA PRO A 16 0.42 -0.21 7.88
C PRO A 16 0.16 0.31 6.47
N ALA A 17 -0.69 1.34 6.32
CA ALA A 17 -0.94 1.96 5.03
C ALA A 17 0.32 2.67 4.47
N ARG A 18 1.07 3.39 5.33
CA ARG A 18 2.32 4.06 4.96
C ARG A 18 3.40 3.05 4.59
N ALA A 19 3.65 2.06 5.45
CA ALA A 19 4.61 0.99 5.23
C ALA A 19 4.32 0.24 3.92
N PHE A 20 3.05 -0.12 3.68
CA PHE A 20 2.65 -0.75 2.41
C PHE A 20 2.90 0.17 1.22
N GLY A 21 2.55 1.46 1.35
CA GLY A 21 2.77 2.46 0.32
C GLY A 21 4.25 2.62 -0.06
N VAL A 22 5.13 2.65 0.95
CA VAL A 22 6.59 2.70 0.76
C VAL A 22 7.08 1.43 0.07
N ALA A 23 6.70 0.24 0.55
CA ALA A 23 7.09 -1.03 -0.05
C ALA A 23 6.68 -1.13 -1.54
N VAL A 24 5.47 -0.69 -1.89
CA VAL A 24 5.02 -0.63 -3.29
C VAL A 24 5.87 0.35 -4.09
N ARG A 25 6.11 1.55 -3.56
CA ARG A 25 6.89 2.59 -4.24
C ARG A 25 8.32 2.12 -4.50
N GLU A 26 8.99 1.53 -3.50
CA GLU A 26 10.36 1.02 -3.61
C GLU A 26 10.45 -0.07 -4.66
N ALA A 27 9.60 -1.09 -4.57
CA ALA A 27 9.54 -2.19 -5.53
C ALA A 27 9.26 -1.69 -6.96
N ARG A 28 8.39 -0.68 -7.11
CA ARG A 28 8.11 -0.04 -8.40
C ARG A 28 9.33 0.69 -8.94
N THR A 29 9.98 1.51 -8.12
CA THR A 29 11.13 2.32 -8.55
C THR A 29 12.38 1.49 -8.82
N ALA A 30 12.58 0.37 -8.10
CA ALA A 30 13.67 -0.57 -8.35
C ALA A 30 13.58 -1.21 -9.76
N GLN A 31 12.37 -1.31 -10.31
CA GLN A 31 12.11 -1.78 -11.67
C GLN A 31 12.07 -0.66 -12.71
N GLY A 32 12.30 0.60 -12.32
CA GLY A 32 12.21 1.75 -13.22
C GLY A 32 10.79 2.06 -13.73
N LEU A 33 9.76 1.50 -13.08
CA LEU A 33 8.38 1.64 -13.53
C LEU A 33 7.82 3.02 -13.13
N ALA A 34 7.16 3.69 -14.09
CA ALA A 34 6.33 4.84 -13.77
C ALA A 34 5.07 4.41 -13.01
N GLN A 35 4.55 5.30 -12.17
CA GLN A 35 3.34 5.04 -11.38
C GLN A 35 2.12 4.72 -12.25
N GLU A 36 2.01 5.35 -13.42
CA GLU A 36 0.95 5.08 -14.40
C GLU A 36 1.01 3.66 -14.95
N VAL A 37 2.22 3.16 -15.23
CA VAL A 37 2.44 1.80 -15.74
C VAL A 37 2.00 0.76 -14.71
N LEU A 38 2.40 0.91 -13.45
CA LEU A 38 1.96 -0.01 -12.40
C LEU A 38 0.44 0.08 -12.17
N ALA A 39 -0.13 1.28 -12.26
CA ALA A 39 -1.58 1.46 -12.11
C ALA A 39 -2.36 0.74 -13.22
N GLU A 40 -1.89 0.83 -14.46
CA GLU A 40 -2.46 0.10 -15.60
C GLU A 40 -2.36 -1.42 -15.40
N GLN A 41 -1.19 -1.93 -15.02
CA GLN A 41 -0.98 -3.36 -14.74
C GLN A 41 -1.85 -3.87 -13.59
N ALA A 42 -2.01 -3.05 -12.55
CA ALA A 42 -2.91 -3.32 -11.44
C ALA A 42 -4.38 -3.01 -11.77
N GLY A 43 -4.68 -2.47 -12.96
CA GLY A 43 -5.99 -2.02 -13.46
C GLY A 43 -6.75 -1.09 -12.50
N ILE A 44 -6.05 -0.08 -11.98
CA ILE A 44 -6.62 1.02 -11.19
C ILE A 44 -6.22 2.37 -11.78
N ALA A 45 -6.90 3.43 -11.37
CA ALA A 45 -6.50 4.77 -11.74
C ALA A 45 -5.12 5.13 -11.17
N ARG A 46 -4.27 5.82 -11.96
CA ARG A 46 -2.99 6.39 -11.51
C ARG A 46 -3.12 7.17 -10.20
N SER A 47 -4.17 7.98 -10.07
CA SER A 47 -4.43 8.76 -8.84
C SER A 47 -4.65 7.85 -7.63
N HIS A 48 -5.31 6.70 -7.79
CA HIS A 48 -5.51 5.73 -6.71
C HIS A 48 -4.19 5.05 -6.33
N MET A 49 -3.36 4.65 -7.31
CA MET A 49 -2.00 4.16 -7.04
C MET A 49 -1.20 5.17 -6.21
N GLY A 50 -1.35 6.46 -6.49
CA GLY A 50 -0.61 7.50 -5.77
C GLY A 50 -1.06 7.67 -4.34
N LYS A 51 -2.36 7.54 -4.08
CA LYS A 51 -2.89 7.56 -2.71
C LYS A 51 -2.39 6.35 -1.90
N ILE A 52 -2.26 5.19 -2.56
CA ILE A 52 -1.70 3.98 -1.94
C ILE A 52 -0.22 4.17 -1.61
N GLU A 53 0.61 4.62 -2.58
CA GLU A 53 2.05 4.86 -2.35
C GLU A 53 2.34 5.92 -1.27
N ARG A 54 1.38 6.81 -0.97
CA ARG A 54 1.48 7.81 0.11
C ARG A 54 0.83 7.35 1.43
N GLY A 55 0.28 6.14 1.50
CA GLY A 55 -0.43 5.64 2.69
C GLY A 55 -1.76 6.35 2.99
N GLU A 56 -2.29 7.12 2.04
CA GLU A 56 -3.58 7.81 2.21
C GLU A 56 -4.77 6.84 2.09
N HIS A 57 -4.55 5.70 1.44
CA HIS A 57 -5.57 4.68 1.16
C HIS A 57 -5.02 3.28 1.47
N MET A 58 -5.73 2.55 2.33
CA MET A 58 -5.44 1.13 2.56
C MET A 58 -6.04 0.28 1.42
N PRO A 59 -5.24 -0.46 0.64
CA PRO A 59 -5.75 -1.34 -0.39
C PRO A 59 -6.51 -2.54 0.20
N THR A 60 -7.51 -3.01 -0.52
CA THR A 60 -8.16 -4.30 -0.21
C THR A 60 -7.27 -5.47 -0.64
N LEU A 61 -7.52 -6.67 -0.12
CA LEU A 61 -6.80 -7.88 -0.52
C LEU A 61 -6.75 -8.08 -2.04
N VAL A 62 -7.87 -7.84 -2.74
CA VAL A 62 -7.93 -7.93 -4.21
C VAL A 62 -6.93 -6.98 -4.86
N LEU A 63 -6.79 -5.77 -4.31
CA LEU A 63 -5.88 -4.78 -4.85
C LEU A 63 -4.42 -5.12 -4.54
N ILE A 64 -4.12 -5.64 -3.35
CA ILE A 64 -2.78 -6.14 -2.99
C ILE A 64 -2.34 -7.22 -3.99
N LEU A 65 -3.19 -8.20 -4.28
CA LEU A 65 -2.88 -9.26 -5.26
C LEU A 65 -2.62 -8.70 -6.67
N ARG A 66 -3.38 -7.69 -7.10
CA ARG A 66 -3.21 -7.05 -8.41
C ARG A 66 -1.93 -6.22 -8.49
N ILE A 67 -1.59 -5.49 -7.42
CA ILE A 67 -0.36 -4.71 -7.31
C ILE A 67 0.84 -5.64 -7.33
N ALA A 68 0.84 -6.71 -6.52
CA ALA A 68 1.91 -7.70 -6.52
C ALA A 68 2.12 -8.32 -7.91
N LYS A 69 1.02 -8.69 -8.60
CA LYS A 69 1.08 -9.15 -9.99
C LYS A 69 1.70 -8.12 -10.93
N GLY A 70 1.31 -6.84 -10.82
CA GLY A 70 1.89 -5.76 -11.62
C GLY A 70 3.38 -5.55 -11.36
N LEU A 71 3.80 -5.68 -10.10
CA LEU A 71 5.20 -5.64 -9.69
C LEU A 71 5.99 -6.91 -10.04
N GLY A 72 5.35 -7.94 -10.61
CA GLY A 72 6.01 -9.20 -10.94
C GLY A 72 6.49 -10.00 -9.72
N CYS A 73 5.90 -9.77 -8.53
CA CYS A 73 6.25 -10.47 -7.30
C CYS A 73 5.05 -11.20 -6.67
N SER A 74 5.32 -12.06 -5.69
CA SER A 74 4.24 -12.66 -4.90
C SER A 74 3.69 -11.66 -3.89
N ALA A 75 2.40 -11.77 -3.56
CA ALA A 75 1.82 -10.96 -2.50
C ALA A 75 2.52 -11.20 -1.14
N ALA A 76 3.00 -12.43 -0.89
CA ALA A 76 3.78 -12.73 0.30
C ALA A 76 5.09 -11.93 0.36
N ALA A 77 5.81 -11.78 -0.75
CA ALA A 77 7.01 -10.95 -0.81
C ALA A 77 6.71 -9.47 -0.58
N LEU A 78 5.59 -8.98 -1.14
CA LEU A 78 5.16 -7.60 -0.92
C LEU A 78 4.75 -7.34 0.53
N MET A 79 4.09 -8.31 1.18
CA MET A 79 3.74 -8.22 2.60
C MET A 79 5.00 -8.28 3.49
N ALA A 80 5.97 -9.15 3.18
CA ALA A 80 7.23 -9.20 3.90
C ALA A 80 8.01 -7.86 3.81
N ALA A 81 8.01 -7.22 2.63
CA ALA A 81 8.58 -5.88 2.48
C ALA A 81 7.80 -4.82 3.29
N THR A 82 6.48 -4.96 3.39
CA THR A 82 5.64 -4.09 4.22
C THR A 82 5.95 -4.25 5.71
N GLU A 83 6.15 -5.48 6.18
CA GLU A 83 6.55 -5.79 7.56
C GLU A 83 7.95 -5.22 7.89
N ALA A 84 8.89 -5.29 6.96
CA ALA A 84 10.20 -4.66 7.12
C ALA A 84 10.08 -3.14 7.32
N GLN A 85 9.25 -2.48 6.51
CA GLN A 85 8.98 -1.05 6.64
C GLN A 85 8.35 -0.71 8.00
N LEU A 86 7.41 -1.51 8.50
CA LEU A 86 6.84 -1.31 9.85
C LEU A 86 7.91 -1.33 10.96
N SER A 87 8.86 -2.27 10.89
CA SER A 87 9.92 -2.38 11.88
C SER A 87 10.91 -1.20 11.85
N GLU A 88 11.11 -0.56 10.70
CA GLU A 88 11.97 0.63 10.59
C GLU A 88 11.31 1.86 11.24
N GLU A 89 9.99 2.01 11.08
CA GLU A 89 9.24 3.10 11.72
C GLU A 89 9.25 3.02 13.25
N GLU A 90 9.17 1.81 13.81
CA GLU A 90 9.26 1.58 15.27
C GLU A 90 10.63 1.96 15.83
N ASN A 91 11.72 1.70 15.09
CA ASN A 91 13.08 2.04 15.51
C ASN A 91 13.40 3.55 15.40
N ASP A 92 12.78 4.28 14.46
CA ASP A 92 12.97 5.73 14.29
C ASP A 92 12.18 6.57 15.32
N ALA A 93 11.21 5.95 16.01
CA ALA A 93 10.36 6.60 17.02
C ALA A 93 10.95 6.57 18.44
N GLU A 94 12.06 5.86 18.66
CA GLU A 94 12.75 5.67 19.95
C GLU A 94 14.00 6.56 20.08
#